data_AF-A0A937VKD5-F1
#
_entry.id   AF-A0A937VKD5-F1
#
_cell.length_a   1.000
_cell.length_b   1.000
_cell.length_c   1.000
_cell.angle_alpha   90.00
_cell.angle_beta   90.00
_cell.angle_gamma   90.00
#
_symmetry.space_group_name_H-M   'P 1'
#
loop_
_entity.id
_entity.type
_entity.pdbx_description
1 polymer ?
#
loop_
_entity_poly.entity_id
_entity_poly.type
_entity_poly.pdbx_seq_one_letter_code
_entity_poly.pdbx_strand_id
1 'polypeptide(L)'
;MEAAGADKAAPASEAPADGIAPTRRRPRSLTALRTITSVELKLVLREPLTLVFSFAFPVVLLFVMGEVFGQSTGDPGEVVFRGFGAMDYYVPGYLALVAVAFATISLPTHLAAYRERGVLRRLHASGVRGRQILASQTLVGIALTTVGAVLVSVLGMLVYHVSSPAAPTAVILIYLLSTLCFMTLGCLLGALIPKARAAQGIG
;
A
#
# COMPACT_ATOMS: atom_id res chain seq x y z
N MET A 1 -74.21 34.46 42.85
CA MET A 1 -72.95 35.18 43.12
C MET A 1 -71.96 34.11 43.57
N GLU A 2 -70.84 33.85 42.91
CA GLU A 2 -70.04 34.71 42.03
C GLU A 2 -69.07 33.83 41.20
N ALA A 3 -68.94 34.19 39.92
CA ALA A 3 -67.80 34.11 38.99
C ALA A 3 -66.72 33.00 39.17
N ALA A 4 -66.45 32.14 38.17
CA ALA A 4 -65.79 32.39 36.88
C ALA A 4 -64.24 32.46 36.94
N GLY A 5 -63.58 31.74 36.01
CA GLY A 5 -62.13 31.71 35.78
C GLY A 5 -61.59 30.29 35.86
N ALA A 6 -61.63 29.44 34.83
CA ALA A 6 -60.99 29.55 33.52
C ALA A 6 -59.49 29.90 33.58
N ASP A 7 -58.70 28.99 33.00
CA ASP A 7 -57.33 29.14 32.52
C ASP A 7 -56.17 29.10 33.54
N LYS A 8 -55.43 27.98 33.53
CA LYS A 8 -53.99 28.08 33.28
C LYS A 8 -53.39 26.78 32.76
N ALA A 9 -53.09 26.80 31.47
CA ALA A 9 -52.31 25.80 30.76
C ALA A 9 -50.94 25.52 31.41
N ALA A 10 -50.48 24.29 31.23
CA ALA A 10 -49.17 23.78 31.62
C ALA A 10 -48.02 24.63 31.05
N PRO A 11 -46.95 24.91 31.82
CA PRO A 11 -45.71 25.39 31.24
C PRO A 11 -44.90 24.19 30.70
N ALA A 12 -44.78 24.13 29.38
CA ALA A 12 -43.64 23.53 28.71
C ALA A 12 -42.43 24.50 28.77
N SER A 13 -41.23 23.97 28.49
CA SER A 13 -39.94 24.69 28.39
C SER A 13 -39.32 25.05 29.74
N GLU A 14 -38.06 24.77 30.08
CA GLU A 14 -36.90 24.38 29.28
C GLU A 14 -35.80 24.00 30.28
N ALA A 15 -35.16 22.85 30.11
CA ALA A 15 -33.88 22.58 30.74
C ALA A 15 -32.77 23.09 29.80
N PRO A 16 -31.82 23.92 30.26
CA PRO A 16 -30.50 23.95 29.69
C PRO A 16 -29.62 23.12 30.62
N ALA A 17 -29.46 21.83 30.27
CA ALA A 17 -28.28 21.09 30.67
C ALA A 17 -27.08 21.90 30.18
N ASP A 18 -26.26 22.35 31.12
CA ASP A 18 -25.03 23.08 30.86
C ASP A 18 -24.07 22.14 30.13
N GLY A 19 -24.24 22.12 28.81
CA GLY A 19 -23.51 21.27 27.91
C GLY A 19 -22.09 21.79 27.82
N ILE A 20 -21.20 21.17 28.58
CA ILE A 20 -19.77 21.20 28.26
C ILE A 20 -19.63 20.60 26.86
N ALA A 21 -19.73 21.45 25.84
CA ALA A 21 -19.44 21.08 24.47
C ALA A 21 -17.98 20.63 24.46
N PRO A 22 -17.67 19.35 24.19
CA PRO A 22 -16.29 18.95 24.09
C PRO A 22 -15.72 19.70 22.89
N THR A 23 -14.76 20.60 23.14
CA THR A 23 -13.94 21.21 22.09
C THR A 23 -13.12 20.10 21.45
N ARG A 24 -13.73 19.35 20.53
CA ARG A 24 -13.07 18.33 19.71
C ARG A 24 -12.04 19.06 18.85
N ARG A 25 -10.83 19.22 19.37
CA ARG A 25 -9.65 19.63 18.60
C ARG A 25 -9.51 18.66 17.44
N ARG A 26 -9.92 19.09 16.24
CA ARG A 26 -9.69 18.35 15.00
C ARG A 26 -8.18 18.13 14.88
N PRO A 27 -7.68 16.88 14.85
CA PRO A 27 -6.26 16.68 14.59
C PRO A 27 -5.94 17.25 13.21
N ARG A 28 -4.86 18.04 13.12
CA ARG A 28 -4.34 18.56 11.85
C ARG A 28 -4.13 17.37 10.90
N SER A 29 -4.70 17.44 9.70
CA SER A 29 -4.79 16.28 8.77
C SER A 29 -3.43 15.65 8.45
N LEU A 30 -2.35 16.44 8.46
CA LEU A 30 -0.97 15.99 8.27
C LEU A 30 -0.44 15.13 9.43
N THR A 31 -0.77 15.47 10.68
CA THR A 31 -0.37 14.69 11.85
C THR A 31 -1.14 13.38 11.91
N ALA A 32 -2.42 13.40 11.56
CA ALA A 32 -3.24 12.19 11.46
C ALA A 32 -2.72 11.22 10.38
N LEU A 33 -2.36 11.73 9.20
CA LEU A 33 -1.77 10.92 8.12
C LEU A 33 -0.46 10.25 8.57
N ARG A 34 0.46 11.00 9.18
CA ARG A 34 1.74 10.45 9.68
C ARG A 34 1.54 9.35 10.71
N THR A 35 0.62 9.53 11.65
CA THR A 35 0.33 8.53 12.68
C THR A 35 -0.25 7.26 12.06
N ILE A 36 -1.21 7.38 11.12
CA ILE A 36 -1.82 6.24 10.44
C ILE A 36 -0.78 5.50 9.60
N THR A 37 0.02 6.20 8.78
CA THR A 37 1.11 5.59 8.00
C THR A 37 2.11 4.85 8.89
N SER A 38 2.48 5.41 10.04
CA SER A 38 3.43 4.77 10.97
C SER A 38 2.86 3.52 11.63
N VAL A 39 1.56 3.54 11.97
CA VAL A 39 0.86 2.38 12.53
C VAL A 39 0.72 1.29 11.47
N GLU A 40 0.34 1.64 10.24
CA GLU A 40 0.25 0.68 9.14
C GLU A 40 1.61 0.07 8.80
N LEU A 41 2.67 0.87 8.70
CA LEU A 41 4.02 0.34 8.49
C LEU A 41 4.42 -0.65 9.58
N LYS A 42 4.14 -0.34 10.86
CA LYS A 42 4.37 -1.29 11.97
C LYS A 42 3.52 -2.55 11.86
N LEU A 43 2.30 -2.47 11.36
CA LEU A 43 1.42 -3.62 11.13
C LEU A 43 1.98 -4.50 10.02
N VAL A 44 2.41 -3.92 8.89
CA VAL A 44 3.00 -4.70 7.79
C VAL A 44 4.30 -5.38 8.25
N LEU A 45 5.15 -4.66 8.98
CA LEU A 45 6.38 -5.20 9.58
C LEU A 45 6.11 -6.32 10.59
N ARG A 46 4.88 -6.48 11.08
CA ARG A 46 4.45 -7.58 11.96
C ARG A 46 3.79 -8.74 11.21
N GLU A 47 3.65 -8.66 9.90
CA GLU A 47 3.20 -9.75 9.03
C GLU A 47 4.41 -10.33 8.27
N PRO A 48 5.28 -11.10 8.95
CA PRO A 48 6.54 -11.56 8.38
C PRO A 48 6.33 -12.44 7.16
N LEU A 49 5.25 -13.22 7.11
CA LEU A 49 4.94 -14.08 5.95
C LEU A 49 4.79 -13.26 4.67
N THR A 50 3.98 -12.20 4.69
CA THR A 50 3.76 -11.35 3.51
C THR A 50 5.07 -10.70 3.07
N LEU A 51 5.85 -10.15 4.00
CA LEU A 51 7.12 -9.50 3.68
C LEU A 51 8.16 -10.48 3.15
N VAL A 52 8.31 -11.63 3.81
CA VAL A 52 9.24 -12.67 3.37
C VAL A 52 8.86 -13.12 1.98
N PHE A 53 7.60 -13.44 1.67
CA PHE A 53 7.23 -13.86 0.32
C PHE A 53 7.40 -12.74 -0.72
N SER A 54 6.97 -11.52 -0.42
CA SER A 54 7.06 -10.39 -1.36
C SER A 54 8.50 -9.95 -1.66
N PHE A 55 9.45 -10.15 -0.76
CA PHE A 55 10.87 -9.86 -1.00
C PHE A 55 11.68 -11.09 -1.42
N ALA A 56 11.43 -12.26 -0.83
CA ALA A 56 12.17 -13.48 -1.14
C ALA A 56 11.88 -13.94 -2.57
N PHE A 57 10.64 -13.83 -3.05
CA PHE A 57 10.33 -14.29 -4.40
C PHE A 57 11.14 -13.57 -5.49
N PRO A 58 11.18 -12.21 -5.55
CA PRO A 58 12.05 -11.51 -6.49
C PRO A 58 13.55 -11.80 -6.30
N VAL A 59 14.01 -11.93 -5.06
CA VAL A 59 15.42 -12.22 -4.76
C VAL A 59 15.81 -13.63 -5.20
N VAL A 60 14.99 -14.63 -4.91
CA VAL A 60 15.19 -16.01 -5.36
C VAL A 60 15.18 -16.06 -6.88
N LEU A 61 14.26 -15.36 -7.54
CA LEU A 61 14.22 -15.32 -9.00
C LEU A 61 15.50 -14.71 -9.58
N LEU A 62 16.00 -13.63 -8.96
CA LEU A 62 17.27 -13.01 -9.33
C LEU A 62 18.43 -13.99 -9.21
N PHE A 63 18.53 -14.75 -8.12
CA PHE A 63 19.59 -15.75 -7.96
C PHE A 63 19.42 -16.91 -8.93
N VAL A 64 18.23 -17.48 -9.05
CA VAL A 64 17.97 -18.61 -9.97
C VAL A 64 18.30 -18.22 -11.40
N MET A 65 17.85 -17.06 -11.86
CA MET A 65 18.13 -16.60 -13.23
C MET A 65 19.58 -16.15 -13.39
N GLY A 66 20.20 -15.61 -12.35
CA GLY A 66 21.61 -15.26 -12.35
C GLY A 66 22.55 -16.46 -12.37
N GLU A 67 22.23 -17.55 -11.68
CA GLU A 67 22.98 -18.81 -11.76
C GLU A 67 22.77 -19.52 -13.10
N VAL A 68 21.56 -19.43 -13.67
CA VAL A 68 21.24 -20.07 -14.96
C VAL A 68 21.88 -19.33 -16.13
N PHE A 69 21.76 -17.99 -16.17
CA PHE A 69 22.15 -17.19 -17.33
C PHE A 69 23.38 -16.32 -17.10
N GLY A 70 23.68 -15.92 -15.85
CA GLY A 70 24.78 -15.02 -15.53
C GLY A 70 24.78 -13.76 -16.40
N GLN A 71 25.96 -13.36 -16.89
CA GLN A 71 26.09 -12.28 -17.88
C GLN A 71 26.18 -12.78 -19.32
N SER A 72 25.68 -13.97 -19.61
CA SER A 72 25.73 -14.55 -20.96
C SER A 72 24.90 -13.71 -21.93
N THR A 73 25.49 -13.38 -23.08
CA THR A 73 24.84 -12.59 -24.14
C THR A 73 24.11 -13.49 -25.17
N GLY A 74 24.16 -14.81 -24.99
CA GLY A 74 23.73 -15.82 -25.97
C GLY A 74 24.92 -16.54 -26.61
N ASP A 75 24.64 -17.57 -27.43
CA ASP A 75 25.67 -18.24 -28.23
C ASP A 75 26.24 -17.28 -29.30
N PRO A 76 27.50 -17.49 -29.76
CA PRO A 76 28.12 -16.62 -30.75
C PRO A 76 27.29 -16.53 -32.04
N GLY A 77 26.67 -15.37 -32.28
CA GLY A 77 25.84 -15.10 -33.46
C GLY A 77 24.33 -14.97 -33.19
N GLU A 78 23.86 -15.27 -31.97
CA GLU A 78 22.48 -15.10 -31.57
C GLU A 78 22.29 -13.84 -30.70
N VAL A 79 21.29 -13.01 -31.03
CA VAL A 79 20.97 -11.79 -30.27
C VAL A 79 19.76 -12.04 -29.39
N VAL A 80 19.96 -12.74 -28.27
CA VAL A 80 18.87 -13.15 -27.35
C VAL A 80 18.43 -11.98 -26.45
N PHE A 81 19.38 -11.23 -25.91
CA PHE A 81 19.12 -10.18 -24.90
C PHE A 81 19.28 -8.76 -25.45
N ARG A 82 18.96 -8.56 -26.74
CA ARG A 82 19.16 -7.28 -27.46
C ARG A 82 20.60 -6.76 -27.40
N GLY A 83 21.57 -7.67 -27.25
CA GLY A 83 23.00 -7.34 -27.14
C GLY A 83 23.47 -6.96 -25.74
N PHE A 84 22.62 -7.03 -24.71
CA PHE A 84 22.99 -6.83 -23.31
C PHE A 84 23.23 -8.18 -22.59
N GLY A 85 23.89 -8.17 -21.43
CA GLY A 85 23.96 -9.36 -20.59
C GLY A 85 22.57 -9.77 -20.09
N ALA A 86 22.32 -11.07 -19.93
CA ALA A 86 21.02 -11.57 -19.46
C ALA A 86 20.52 -10.85 -18.19
N MET A 87 21.39 -10.67 -17.19
CA MET A 87 21.02 -9.99 -15.94
C MET A 87 20.76 -8.48 -16.11
N ASP A 88 21.43 -7.81 -17.05
CA ASP A 88 21.12 -6.41 -17.39
C ASP A 88 19.71 -6.28 -17.98
N TYR A 89 19.24 -7.32 -18.66
CA TYR A 89 17.90 -7.38 -19.23
C TYR A 89 16.82 -7.73 -18.18
N TYR A 90 17.12 -8.67 -17.27
CA TYR A 90 16.13 -9.17 -16.32
C TYR A 90 15.95 -8.31 -15.06
N VAL A 91 17.01 -7.65 -14.55
CA VAL A 91 16.94 -6.86 -13.30
C VAL A 91 15.86 -5.77 -13.34
N PRO A 92 15.71 -4.96 -14.40
CA PRO A 92 14.61 -3.99 -14.49
C PRO A 92 13.22 -4.64 -14.39
N GLY A 93 13.06 -5.84 -14.94
CA GLY A 93 11.84 -6.65 -14.83
C GLY A 93 11.55 -7.07 -13.39
N TYR A 94 12.57 -7.41 -12.61
CA TYR A 94 12.41 -7.77 -11.20
C TYR A 94 12.01 -6.57 -10.32
N LEU A 95 12.40 -5.34 -10.69
CA LEU A 95 11.90 -4.15 -9.99
C LEU A 95 10.40 -3.98 -10.17
N ALA A 96 9.90 -4.20 -11.39
CA ALA A 96 8.47 -4.22 -11.66
C ALA A 96 7.77 -5.38 -10.94
N LEU A 97 8.43 -6.55 -10.85
CA LEU A 97 7.91 -7.72 -10.15
C LEU A 97 7.66 -7.43 -8.66
N VAL A 98 8.59 -6.75 -7.97
CA VAL A 98 8.40 -6.31 -6.59
C VAL A 98 7.17 -5.41 -6.48
N ALA A 99 7.04 -4.42 -7.36
CA ALA A 99 5.93 -3.47 -7.34
C ALA A 99 4.57 -4.16 -7.55
N VAL A 100 4.49 -5.10 -8.51
CA VAL A 100 3.30 -5.91 -8.77
C VAL A 100 2.97 -6.78 -7.57
N ALA A 101 3.92 -7.55 -7.05
CA ALA A 101 3.68 -8.46 -5.93
C ALA A 101 3.07 -7.74 -4.72
N PHE A 102 3.61 -6.57 -4.35
CA PHE A 102 3.04 -5.78 -3.27
C PHE A 102 1.66 -5.21 -3.60
N ALA A 103 1.46 -4.70 -4.82
CA ALA A 103 0.19 -4.11 -5.22
C ALA A 103 -0.95 -5.13 -5.30
N THR A 104 -0.67 -6.35 -5.76
CA THR A 104 -1.69 -7.39 -5.98
C THR A 104 -1.91 -8.25 -4.73
N ILE A 105 -0.93 -8.37 -3.84
CA ILE A 105 -1.04 -9.20 -2.63
C ILE A 105 -1.35 -8.33 -1.41
N SER A 106 -0.44 -7.43 -1.01
CA SER A 106 -0.56 -6.72 0.27
C SER A 106 -1.74 -5.73 0.29
N LEU A 107 -1.93 -4.97 -0.79
CA LEU A 107 -2.95 -3.93 -0.89
C LEU A 107 -4.40 -4.48 -0.74
N PRO A 108 -4.85 -5.45 -1.54
CA PRO A 108 -6.21 -5.99 -1.41
C PRO A 108 -6.40 -6.78 -0.10
N THR A 109 -5.35 -7.47 0.38
CA THR A 109 -5.42 -8.22 1.64
C THR A 109 -5.64 -7.28 2.82
N HIS A 110 -4.93 -6.15 2.87
CA HIS A 110 -5.15 -5.13 3.90
C HIS A 110 -6.53 -4.51 3.77
N LEU A 111 -6.96 -4.12 2.57
CA LEU A 111 -8.26 -3.50 2.36
C LEU A 111 -9.41 -4.42 2.76
N ALA A 112 -9.27 -5.72 2.49
CA ALA A 112 -10.22 -6.73 2.91
C ALA A 112 -10.19 -7.00 4.42
N ALA A 113 -9.01 -7.03 5.06
CA ALA A 113 -8.89 -7.13 6.51
C ALA A 113 -9.54 -5.95 7.24
N TYR A 114 -9.47 -4.73 6.68
CA TYR A 114 -10.14 -3.54 7.20
C TYR A 114 -11.68 -3.63 7.08
N ARG A 115 -12.21 -4.29 6.04
CA ARG A 115 -13.65 -4.59 5.90
C ARG A 115 -14.11 -5.62 6.93
N GLU A 116 -13.39 -6.72 7.08
CA GLU A 116 -13.75 -7.83 8.00
C GLU A 116 -13.74 -7.43 9.47
N ARG A 117 -12.79 -6.56 9.88
CA ARG A 117 -12.71 -6.08 11.28
C ARG A 117 -13.75 -5.02 11.64
N GLY A 118 -14.68 -4.68 10.74
CA GLY A 118 -15.75 -3.69 10.98
C GLY A 118 -15.23 -2.27 11.27
N VAL A 119 -13.96 -2.00 10.99
CA VAL A 119 -13.28 -0.75 11.36
C VAL A 119 -13.89 0.45 10.61
N LEU A 120 -14.46 0.23 9.42
CA LEU A 120 -15.18 1.27 8.66
C LEU A 120 -16.32 1.93 9.46
N ARG A 121 -17.09 1.16 10.24
CA ARG A 121 -18.20 1.68 11.06
C ARG A 121 -17.70 2.46 12.28
N ARG A 122 -16.51 2.13 12.79
CA ARG A 122 -15.87 2.75 13.96
C ARG A 122 -14.96 3.94 13.58
N LEU A 123 -14.39 3.94 12.37
CA LEU A 123 -13.61 5.04 11.77
C LEU A 123 -14.51 6.19 11.26
N HIS A 124 -15.69 5.87 10.72
CA HIS A 124 -16.72 6.88 10.44
C HIS A 124 -17.20 7.59 11.71
N ALA A 125 -17.34 6.88 12.83
CA ALA A 125 -17.71 7.48 14.12
C ALA A 125 -16.58 8.34 14.73
N SER A 126 -15.32 8.17 14.30
CA SER A 126 -14.15 8.91 14.78
C SER A 126 -13.61 9.97 13.80
N GLY A 127 -14.28 10.17 12.66
CA GLY A 127 -14.04 11.30 11.74
C GLY A 127 -12.87 11.12 10.77
N VAL A 128 -12.32 9.92 10.61
CA VAL A 128 -11.25 9.63 9.65
C VAL A 128 -11.88 9.32 8.28
N ARG A 129 -11.51 10.08 7.25
CA ARG A 129 -12.03 9.89 5.89
C ARG A 129 -11.37 8.66 5.26
N GLY A 130 -12.12 7.76 4.63
CA GLY A 130 -11.59 6.55 3.98
C GLY A 130 -10.44 6.81 2.97
N ARG A 131 -10.42 8.01 2.37
CA ARG A 131 -9.32 8.47 1.50
C ARG A 131 -7.96 8.56 2.21
N GLN A 132 -7.92 8.81 3.51
CA GLN A 132 -6.66 8.92 4.28
C GLN A 132 -6.03 7.56 4.54
N ILE A 133 -6.84 6.49 4.63
CA ILE A 133 -6.37 5.10 4.82
C ILE A 133 -5.85 4.57 3.49
N LEU A 134 -6.54 4.86 2.39
CA LEU A 134 -6.06 4.49 1.07
C LEU A 134 -4.72 5.19 0.78
N ALA A 135 -4.62 6.48 1.09
CA ALA A 135 -3.38 7.23 0.93
C ALA A 135 -2.24 6.68 1.81
N SER A 136 -2.51 6.29 3.06
CA SER A 136 -1.48 5.71 3.92
C SER A 136 -1.01 4.35 3.40
N GLN A 137 -1.92 3.49 2.92
CA GLN A 137 -1.55 2.19 2.35
C GLN A 137 -0.75 2.32 1.07
N THR A 138 -1.13 3.23 0.17
CA THR A 138 -0.34 3.51 -1.04
C THR A 138 1.06 3.99 -0.67
N LEU A 139 1.19 4.85 0.36
CA LEU A 139 2.48 5.39 0.78
C LEU A 139 3.37 4.33 1.42
N VAL A 140 2.80 3.44 2.24
CA VAL A 140 3.49 2.28 2.80
C VAL A 140 3.89 1.30 1.70
N GLY A 141 3.00 1.03 0.75
CA GLY A 141 3.27 0.18 -0.40
C GLY A 141 4.44 0.70 -1.23
N ILE A 142 4.44 1.99 -1.58
CA ILE A 142 5.55 2.64 -2.30
C ILE A 142 6.85 2.52 -1.50
N ALA A 143 6.82 2.75 -0.18
CA ALA A 143 8.02 2.63 0.64
C ALA A 143 8.58 1.20 0.62
N LEU A 144 7.73 0.19 0.80
CA LEU A 144 8.15 -1.22 0.81
C LEU A 144 8.63 -1.70 -0.56
N THR A 145 7.94 -1.34 -1.64
CA THR A 145 8.39 -1.69 -2.99
C THR A 145 9.72 -1.02 -3.30
N THR A 146 9.91 0.23 -2.89
CA THR A 146 11.19 0.94 -3.04
C THR A 146 12.31 0.22 -2.29
N VAL A 147 12.08 -0.24 -1.06
CA VAL A 147 13.06 -1.05 -0.32
C VAL A 147 13.41 -2.33 -1.08
N GLY A 148 12.43 -3.04 -1.63
CA GLY A 148 12.66 -4.25 -2.41
C GLY A 148 13.37 -3.99 -3.73
N ALA A 149 13.03 -2.90 -4.41
CA ALA A 149 13.69 -2.48 -5.64
C ALA A 149 15.16 -2.13 -5.39
N VAL A 150 15.46 -1.42 -4.30
CA VAL A 150 16.84 -1.14 -3.88
C VAL A 150 17.57 -2.44 -3.55
N LEU A 151 16.93 -3.35 -2.80
CA LEU A 151 17.52 -4.64 -2.44
C LEU A 151 17.90 -5.46 -3.69
N VAL A 152 16.97 -5.63 -4.63
CA VAL A 152 17.19 -6.35 -5.89
C VAL A 152 18.28 -5.68 -6.72
N SER A 153 18.27 -4.35 -6.82
CA SER A 153 19.28 -3.60 -7.58
C SER A 153 20.68 -3.78 -6.99
N VAL A 154 20.81 -3.64 -5.67
CA VAL A 154 22.10 -3.80 -4.96
C VAL A 154 22.62 -5.23 -5.10
N LEU A 155 21.77 -6.23 -4.92
CA LEU A 155 22.16 -7.63 -5.10
C LEU A 155 22.58 -7.93 -6.55
N GLY A 156 21.82 -7.43 -7.53
CA GLY A 156 22.18 -7.57 -8.95
C GLY A 156 23.54 -6.95 -9.28
N MET A 157 23.83 -5.77 -8.74
CA MET A 157 25.13 -5.09 -8.94
C MET A 157 26.28 -5.80 -8.23
N LEU A 158 26.08 -6.27 -7.00
CA LEU A 158 27.15 -6.88 -6.20
C LEU A 158 27.48 -8.30 -6.63
N VAL A 159 26.47 -9.10 -6.98
CA VAL A 159 26.64 -10.53 -7.31
C VAL A 159 26.89 -10.73 -8.80
N TYR A 160 26.15 -10.02 -9.64
CA TYR A 160 26.14 -10.26 -11.10
C TYR A 160 26.76 -9.11 -11.90
N HIS A 161 27.42 -8.14 -11.25
CA HIS A 161 28.10 -7.00 -11.88
C HIS A 161 27.25 -6.28 -12.94
N VAL A 162 25.95 -6.17 -12.68
CA VAL A 162 24.98 -5.52 -13.58
C VAL A 162 25.38 -4.08 -13.84
N SER A 163 25.30 -3.69 -15.11
CA SER A 163 25.65 -2.36 -15.58
C SER A 163 24.72 -1.31 -14.98
N SER A 164 25.29 -0.20 -14.51
CA SER A 164 24.48 0.95 -14.09
C SER A 164 23.67 1.49 -15.28
N PRO A 165 22.39 1.83 -15.10
CA PRO A 165 21.59 2.40 -16.17
C PRO A 165 22.20 3.70 -16.69
N ALA A 166 22.19 3.89 -18.01
CA ALA A 166 22.70 5.09 -18.67
C ALA A 166 21.92 6.38 -18.28
N ALA A 167 20.64 6.22 -17.91
CA ALA A 167 19.76 7.31 -17.50
C ALA A 167 19.05 6.95 -16.17
N PRO A 168 19.72 7.08 -15.01
CA PRO A 168 19.15 6.69 -13.72
C PRO A 168 17.88 7.47 -13.36
N THR A 169 17.80 8.74 -13.76
CA THR A 169 16.61 9.58 -13.56
C THR A 169 15.39 9.06 -14.32
N ALA A 170 15.57 8.59 -15.56
CA ALA A 170 14.50 7.99 -16.34
C ALA A 170 14.01 6.68 -15.71
N VAL A 171 14.93 5.84 -15.22
CA VAL A 171 14.57 4.59 -14.51
C VAL A 171 13.73 4.88 -13.27
N ILE A 172 14.12 5.85 -12.46
CA ILE A 172 13.36 6.25 -11.26
C ILE A 172 11.95 6.74 -11.65
N LEU A 173 11.83 7.61 -12.65
CA LEU A 173 10.55 8.14 -13.09
C LEU A 173 9.62 7.04 -13.62
N ILE A 174 10.14 6.15 -14.47
CA ILE A 174 9.37 5.03 -15.01
C ILE A 174 8.96 4.08 -13.89
N TYR A 175 9.87 3.75 -12.97
CA TYR A 175 9.57 2.90 -11.82
C TYR A 175 8.46 3.48 -10.93
N LEU A 176 8.50 4.78 -10.64
CA LEU A 176 7.46 5.46 -9.86
C LEU A 176 6.11 5.44 -10.60
N LEU A 177 6.11 5.68 -11.91
CA LEU A 177 4.90 5.65 -12.73
C LEU A 177 4.30 4.23 -12.79
N SER A 178 5.12 3.21 -13.01
CA SER A 178 4.71 1.80 -12.98
C SER A 178 4.16 1.41 -11.61
N THR A 179 4.85 1.79 -10.53
CA THR A 179 4.39 1.53 -9.16
C THR A 179 3.02 2.17 -8.92
N LEU A 180 2.83 3.42 -9.34
CA LEU A 180 1.54 4.11 -9.20
C LEU A 180 0.43 3.39 -9.98
N CYS A 181 0.71 2.95 -11.21
CA CYS A 181 -0.22 2.17 -12.03
C CYS A 181 -0.61 0.86 -11.33
N PHE A 182 0.36 0.09 -10.84
CA PHE A 182 0.08 -1.15 -10.11
C PHE A 182 -0.69 -0.89 -8.82
N MET A 183 -0.36 0.15 -8.07
CA MET A 183 -1.11 0.52 -6.86
C MET A 183 -2.57 0.85 -7.19
N THR A 184 -2.85 1.53 -8.31
CA THR A 184 -4.24 1.76 -8.75
C THR A 184 -4.96 0.46 -9.12
N LEU A 185 -4.26 -0.49 -9.77
CA LEU A 185 -4.80 -1.81 -10.06
C LEU A 185 -5.08 -2.62 -8.78
N GLY A 186 -4.16 -2.58 -7.81
CA GLY A 186 -4.35 -3.20 -6.50
C GLY A 186 -5.54 -2.63 -5.74
N CYS A 187 -5.75 -1.30 -5.83
CA CYS A 187 -6.93 -0.64 -5.27
C CYS A 187 -8.23 -1.07 -5.98
N LEU A 188 -8.21 -1.20 -7.31
CA LEU A 188 -9.34 -1.69 -8.10
C LEU A 188 -9.69 -3.13 -7.71
N LEU A 189 -8.69 -4.00 -7.59
CA LEU A 189 -8.85 -5.38 -7.14
C LEU A 189 -9.41 -5.44 -5.71
N GLY A 190 -8.90 -4.63 -4.78
CA GLY A 190 -9.44 -4.55 -3.42
C GLY A 190 -10.87 -3.99 -3.36
N ALA A 191 -11.27 -3.15 -4.31
CA ALA A 191 -12.64 -2.67 -4.41
C ALA A 191 -13.59 -3.78 -4.89
N LEU A 192 -13.16 -4.56 -5.91
CA LEU A 192 -13.90 -5.63 -6.55
C LEU A 192 -13.97 -6.92 -5.71
N ILE A 193 -12.93 -7.25 -4.94
CA ILE A 193 -12.85 -8.50 -4.17
C ILE A 193 -13.39 -8.26 -2.75
N PRO A 194 -14.55 -8.86 -2.38
CA PRO A 194 -15.19 -8.58 -1.10
C PRO A 194 -14.62 -9.36 0.10
N LYS A 195 -13.72 -10.35 -0.09
CA LYS A 195 -13.20 -11.23 0.99
C LYS A 195 -11.68 -11.38 0.95
N ALA A 196 -11.01 -11.25 2.10
CA ALA A 196 -9.55 -11.28 2.20
C ALA A 196 -8.96 -12.64 1.80
N ARG A 197 -9.70 -13.71 2.11
CA ARG A 197 -9.35 -15.09 1.75
C ARG A 197 -9.40 -15.40 0.26
N ALA A 198 -10.19 -14.66 -0.53
CA ALA A 198 -10.23 -14.85 -1.98
C ALA A 198 -9.06 -14.13 -2.68
N ALA A 199 -8.59 -13.01 -2.12
CA ALA A 199 -7.44 -12.28 -2.65
C ALA A 199 -6.12 -13.06 -2.47
N GLN A 200 -5.93 -13.74 -1.32
CA GLN A 200 -4.75 -14.59 -1.08
C GLN A 200 -4.75 -15.92 -1.86
N GLY A 201 -5.91 -16.36 -2.36
CA GLY A 201 -6.01 -17.60 -3.16
C GLY A 201 -5.86 -17.39 -4.68
N ILE A 202 -5.86 -16.13 -5.13
CA ILE A 202 -5.76 -15.75 -6.55
C ILE A 202 -4.40 -15.07 -6.85
N GLY A 203 -3.77 -14.46 -5.84
CA GLY A 203 -2.47 -13.77 -5.94
C GLY A 203 -1.27 -14.64 -5.67
#